data_AF-A0A0Q7U2K8-F1
#
_entry.id   AF-A0A0Q7U2K8-F1
#
_cell.length_a   1.000
_cell.length_b   1.000
_cell.length_c   1.000
_cell.angle_alpha   90.00
_cell.angle_beta   90.00
_cell.angle_gamma   90.00
#
_symmetry.space_group_name_H-M   'P 1'
#
loop_
_entity.id
_entity.type
_entity.pdbx_description
1 polymer ?
#
loop_
_entity_poly.entity_id
_entity_poly.type
_entity_poly.pdbx_seq_one_letter_code
_entity_poly.pdbx_strand_id
1 'polypeptide(L)'
;MITQLHPPLPLETPKGSGLAHFVIDYGPEADLIWVVFMDKDGACWSVPNPDVRMSFNWTMGRRKPRDTPSPPTAPDAPAPGKVHRVFPRANEG
;
A
#
# COMPACT_ATOMS: atom_id res chain seq x y z
N MET A 1 -2.75 22.53 -12.57
CA MET A 1 -1.86 22.19 -13.69
C MET A 1 -2.18 20.77 -14.16
N ILE A 2 -2.21 20.50 -15.47
CA ILE A 2 -2.27 19.13 -16.00
C ILE A 2 -0.91 18.77 -16.63
N THR A 3 -0.38 17.60 -16.25
CA THR A 3 0.85 17.05 -16.82
C THR A 3 0.56 15.73 -17.51
N GLN A 4 0.91 15.63 -18.79
CA GLN A 4 0.90 14.37 -19.51
C GLN A 4 2.12 13.53 -19.12
N LEU A 5 1.88 12.26 -18.83
CA LEU A 5 2.92 11.28 -18.54
C LEU A 5 3.45 10.68 -19.84
N HIS A 6 4.78 10.59 -19.94
CA HIS A 6 5.45 10.00 -21.09
C HIS A 6 6.71 9.24 -20.61
N PRO A 7 6.66 7.90 -20.53
CA PRO A 7 5.54 7.02 -20.88
C PRO A 7 4.37 7.05 -19.88
N PRO A 8 3.16 6.58 -20.26
CA PRO A 8 2.08 6.30 -19.32
C PRO A 8 2.54 5.32 -18.23
N LEU A 9 2.04 5.47 -17.01
CA LEU A 9 2.43 4.66 -15.86
C LEU A 9 1.38 3.60 -15.52
N PRO A 10 1.76 2.32 -15.34
CA PRO A 10 0.84 1.29 -14.89
C PRO A 10 0.53 1.47 -13.40
N LEU A 11 -0.76 1.58 -13.09
CA LEU A 11 -1.28 1.76 -11.74
C LEU A 11 -2.38 0.75 -11.43
N GLU A 12 -2.50 0.43 -10.15
CA GLU A 12 -3.67 -0.22 -9.56
C GLU A 12 -4.55 0.85 -8.91
N THR A 13 -5.86 0.68 -9.04
CA THR A 13 -6.89 1.57 -8.48
C THR A 13 -8.01 0.75 -7.83
N PRO A 14 -8.94 1.36 -7.07
CA PRO A 14 -10.12 0.64 -6.57
C PRO A 14 -11.00 0.03 -7.66
N LYS A 15 -10.86 0.47 -8.92
CA LYS A 15 -11.58 -0.05 -10.09
C LYS A 15 -10.81 -1.12 -10.87
N GLY A 16 -9.57 -1.43 -10.47
CA GLY A 16 -8.68 -2.36 -11.14
C GLY A 16 -7.43 -1.69 -11.70
N SER A 17 -6.71 -2.43 -12.55
CA SER A 17 -5.49 -1.96 -13.20
C SER A 17 -5.77 -1.06 -14.40
N GLY A 18 -4.84 -0.16 -14.69
CA GLY A 18 -4.89 0.68 -15.87
C GLY A 18 -3.62 1.49 -16.06
N LEU A 19 -3.61 2.29 -17.13
CA LEU A 19 -2.52 3.19 -17.47
C LEU A 19 -2.90 4.63 -17.13
N ALA A 20 -2.09 5.27 -16.29
CA ALA A 20 -2.18 6.70 -16.06
C ALA A 20 -1.52 7.46 -17.20
N HIS A 21 -2.29 8.33 -17.85
CA HIS A 21 -1.81 9.21 -18.92
C HIS A 21 -1.58 10.64 -18.45
N PHE A 22 -2.25 11.08 -17.38
CA PHE A 22 -2.13 12.43 -16.87
C PHE A 22 -2.16 12.47 -15.35
N VAL A 23 -1.52 13.50 -14.78
CA VAL A 23 -1.70 13.92 -13.39
C VAL A 23 -2.18 15.37 -13.40
N ILE A 24 -3.21 15.65 -12.62
CA ILE A 24 -3.76 16.99 -12.42
C ILE A 24 -3.44 17.41 -10.98
N ASP A 25 -2.74 18.52 -10.87
CA ASP A 25 -2.43 19.18 -9.60
C ASP A 25 -3.33 20.39 -9.42
N TYR A 26 -4.16 20.37 -8.37
CA TYR A 26 -5.05 21.47 -8.01
C TYR A 26 -4.45 22.42 -6.96
N GLY A 27 -3.26 22.13 -6.43
CA GLY A 27 -2.57 22.93 -5.42
C GLY A 27 -2.63 22.32 -4.01
N PRO A 28 -2.16 23.05 -2.99
CA PRO A 28 -1.86 22.50 -1.65
C PRO A 28 -3.02 21.90 -0.87
N GLU A 29 -4.26 22.26 -1.20
CA GLU A 29 -5.47 21.85 -0.45
C GLU A 29 -6.25 20.71 -1.13
N ALA A 30 -5.68 20.12 -2.19
CA ALA A 30 -6.31 19.06 -2.96
C ALA A 30 -5.33 17.93 -3.27
N ASP A 31 -5.86 16.71 -3.38
CA ASP A 31 -5.06 15.58 -3.84
C ASP A 31 -4.62 15.77 -5.29
N LEU A 32 -3.44 15.21 -5.62
CA LEU A 32 -3.12 14.94 -7.02
C LEU A 32 -4.15 13.97 -7.59
N ILE A 33 -4.69 14.31 -8.75
CA ILE A 33 -5.68 13.49 -9.44
C ILE A 33 -5.02 12.80 -10.63
N TRP A 34 -5.09 11.48 -10.66
CA TRP A 34 -4.54 10.65 -11.73
C TRP A 34 -5.63 10.31 -12.73
N VAL A 35 -5.35 10.55 -14.03
CA VAL A 35 -6.26 10.19 -15.12
C VAL A 35 -5.81 8.84 -15.67
N VAL A 36 -6.60 7.81 -15.38
CA VAL A 36 -6.30 6.40 -15.66
C VAL A 36 -7.28 5.85 -16.68
N PHE A 37 -6.76 5.23 -17.74
CA PHE A 37 -7.53 4.42 -18.67
C PHE A 37 -7.46 2.96 -18.24
N MET A 38 -8.63 2.36 -17.97
CA MET A 38 -8.72 1.02 -17.38
C MET A 38 -8.42 -0.08 -18.40
N ASP A 39 -7.70 -1.11 -17.98
CA ASP A 39 -7.38 -2.24 -18.87
C ASP A 39 -8.62 -3.06 -19.26
N LYS A 40 -9.62 -3.11 -18.36
CA LYS A 40 -10.81 -3.98 -18.52
C LYS A 40 -11.71 -3.55 -19.68
N ASP A 41 -11.96 -2.26 -19.82
CA ASP A 41 -13.00 -1.72 -20.71
C ASP A 41 -12.60 -0.39 -21.37
N GLY A 42 -11.38 0.11 -21.13
CA GLY A 42 -10.91 1.39 -21.65
C GLY A 42 -11.58 2.61 -21.00
N ALA A 43 -12.38 2.43 -19.95
CA ALA A 43 -13.01 3.56 -19.27
C ALA A 43 -11.95 4.53 -18.73
N CYS A 44 -12.22 5.82 -18.85
CA CYS A 44 -11.36 6.87 -18.30
C CYS A 44 -11.86 7.28 -16.91
N TRP A 45 -10.98 7.23 -15.91
CA TRP A 45 -11.29 7.59 -14.54
C TRP A 45 -10.29 8.58 -13.96
N SER A 46 -10.80 9.47 -13.12
CA SER A 46 -10.02 10.33 -12.26
C SER A 46 -9.92 9.69 -10.87
N VAL A 47 -8.70 9.45 -10.39
CA VAL A 47 -8.44 8.73 -9.14
C VAL A 47 -7.55 9.60 -8.23
N PRO A 48 -7.93 9.85 -6.97
CA PRO A 48 -7.14 10.68 -6.07
C PRO A 48 -5.88 9.92 -5.59
N ASN A 49 -4.84 10.67 -5.24
CA ASN A 49 -3.54 10.13 -4.86
C ASN A 49 -3.56 9.04 -3.77
N PRO A 50 -4.40 9.13 -2.70
CA PRO A 50 -4.48 8.07 -1.68
C PRO A 50 -4.97 6.71 -2.20
N ASP A 51 -5.62 6.68 -3.36
CA ASP A 51 -6.26 5.49 -3.92
C ASP A 51 -5.43 4.79 -5.00
N VAL A 52 -4.36 5.42 -5.51
CA VAL A 52 -3.50 4.80 -6.52
C VAL A 52 -2.37 4.00 -5.89
N ARG A 53 -2.05 2.84 -6.47
CA ARG A 53 -0.85 2.05 -6.11
C ARG A 53 -0.04 1.76 -7.37
N MET A 54 1.28 1.66 -7.22
CA MET A 54 2.12 1.18 -8.32
C MET A 54 1.78 -0.28 -8.63
N SER A 55 1.76 -0.64 -9.92
CA SER A 55 1.70 -2.05 -10.29
C SER A 55 2.97 -2.80 -9.88
N PHE A 56 2.81 -4.11 -9.68
CA PHE A 56 3.91 -5.03 -9.42
C PHE A 56 4.89 -5.08 -10.59
N ASN A 57 6.17 -5.26 -10.30
CA ASN A 57 7.24 -5.29 -11.29
C ASN A 57 8.40 -6.16 -10.77
N TRP A 58 8.60 -7.32 -11.39
CA TRP A 58 9.61 -8.29 -10.98
C TRP A 58 11.04 -7.75 -11.08
N THR A 59 11.39 -7.14 -12.21
CA THR A 59 12.74 -6.56 -12.46
C THR A 59 13.08 -5.47 -11.45
N MET A 60 12.08 -4.69 -11.02
CA MET A 60 12.25 -3.66 -9.98
C MET A 60 12.06 -4.18 -8.55
N GLY A 61 11.92 -5.49 -8.35
CA GLY A 61 11.74 -6.09 -7.01
C GLY A 61 10.38 -5.83 -6.36
N ARG A 62 9.42 -5.22 -7.05
CA ARG A 62 8.04 -5.02 -6.57
C ARG A 62 7.22 -6.30 -6.79
N ARG A 63 7.35 -7.24 -5.85
CA ARG A 63 6.70 -8.56 -5.92
C ARG A 63 5.27 -8.55 -5.40
N LYS A 64 4.42 -9.49 -5.84
CA LYS A 64 3.09 -9.67 -5.24
C LYS A 64 3.25 -10.22 -3.82
N PRO A 65 2.30 -9.95 -2.90
CA PRO A 65 2.39 -10.44 -1.51
C PRO A 65 2.60 -11.96 -1.40
N ARG A 66 2.03 -12.75 -2.32
CA ARG A 66 2.19 -14.21 -2.38
C ARG A 66 3.59 -14.67 -2.80
N ASP A 67 4.35 -13.81 -3.45
CA ASP A 67 5.72 -14.08 -3.90
C ASP A 67 6.77 -13.68 -2.84
N THR A 68 6.31 -13.09 -1.73
CA THR A 68 7.16 -12.83 -0.57
C THR A 68 7.32 -14.14 0.19
N PRO A 69 8.55 -14.68 0.35
CA PRO A 69 8.75 -15.79 1.25
C PRO A 69 8.21 -15.39 2.62
N SER A 70 7.37 -16.24 3.22
CA SER A 70 7.02 -16.03 4.62
C SER A 70 8.32 -15.95 5.42
N PRO A 71 8.46 -14.99 6.34
CA PRO A 71 9.61 -15.00 7.24
C PRO A 71 9.70 -16.41 7.85
N PRO A 72 10.91 -16.98 7.97
CA PRO A 72 11.06 -18.29 8.55
C PRO A 72 10.32 -18.29 9.88
N THR A 73 9.34 -19.20 10.03
CA THR A 73 8.64 -19.40 11.30
C THR A 73 9.72 -19.58 12.35
N ALA A 74 9.84 -18.63 13.28
CA ALA A 74 10.78 -18.76 14.38
C ALA A 74 10.50 -20.11 15.05
N PRO A 75 11.50 -21.00 15.20
CA PRO A 75 11.28 -22.28 15.85
C PRO A 75 10.80 -21.99 17.29
N ASP A 76 9.60 -22.48 17.60
CA ASP A 76 8.95 -22.54 18.91
C ASP A 76 9.43 -21.50 19.92
N ALA A 77 8.94 -20.26 19.79
CA ALA A 77 8.94 -19.37 20.95
C ALA A 77 8.16 -20.07 22.08
N PRO A 78 8.76 -20.25 23.28
CA PRO A 78 8.06 -20.93 24.36
C PRO A 78 6.78 -20.15 24.68
N ALA A 79 5.68 -20.88 24.89
CA ALA A 79 4.40 -20.31 25.28
C ALA A 79 4.62 -19.32 26.45
N PRO A 80 3.95 -18.16 26.45
CA PRO A 80 4.17 -17.15 27.48
C PRO A 80 3.94 -17.77 28.86
N GLY A 81 5.02 -17.95 29.61
CA GLY A 81 4.97 -18.46 30.96
C GLY A 81 4.04 -17.58 31.80
N LYS A 82 3.14 -18.19 32.56
CA LYS A 82 2.26 -17.47 33.49
C LYS A 82 3.15 -16.71 34.49
N VAL A 83 3.32 -15.41 34.29
CA VAL A 83 4.00 -14.55 35.25
C VAL A 83 3.10 -14.43 36.47
N HIS A 84 3.40 -15.17 37.54
CA HIS A 84 2.81 -14.90 38.84
C HIS A 84 3.38 -13.56 39.35
N ARG A 85 2.57 -12.50 39.26
CA ARG A 85 2.88 -11.25 39.97
C ARG A 85 2.79 -11.51 41.46
N VAL A 86 3.95 -11.58 42.11
CA VAL A 86 4.03 -11.45 43.57
C VAL A 86 3.98 -9.95 43.88
N PHE A 87 2.89 -9.50 44.49
CA PHE A 87 2.81 -8.14 45.05
C PHE A 87 3.51 -8.12 46.41
N PRO A 88 4.42 -7.16 46.69
CA PRO A 88 4.97 -7.00 48.03
C PRO A 88 3.87 -6.50 48.97
N ARG A 89 3.77 -7.11 50.16
CA ARG A 89 2.89 -6.61 51.24
C ARG A 89 3.39 -5.25 51.69
N ALA A 90 2.48 -4.28 51.77
CA ALA A 90 2.73 -3.01 52.44
C ALA A 90 2.99 -3.27 53.93
N ASN A 91 4.12 -2.80 54.43
CA ASN A 91 4.36 -2.72 55.87
C ASN A 91 3.58 -1.52 56.41
N GLU A 92 2.64 -1.81 57.31
CA GLU A 92 1.98 -0.82 58.16
C GLU A 92 2.95 -0.37 59.26
N GLY A 93 3.04 0.95 59.46
CA GLY A 93 3.75 1.62 60.54
C GLY A 93 2.95 2.85 60.94
#